data_AF-A0AAE4S2X8-F1
#
_entry.id   AF-A0AAE4S2X8-F1
#
_cell.length_a   1.000
_cell.length_b   1.000
_cell.length_c   1.000
_cell.angle_alpha   90.00
_cell.angle_beta   90.00
_cell.angle_gamma   90.00
#
_symmetry.space_group_name_H-M   'P 1'
#
loop_
_entity.id
_entity.type
_entity.pdbx_description
1 polymer ?
#
loop_
_entity_poly.entity_id
_entity_poly.type
_entity_poly.pdbx_seq_one_letter_code
_entity_poly.pdbx_strand_id
1 'polypeptide(L)'
;MWIIGQKGGSLSFDQTNKLTNENSKFYTKATWKDLHWDYENATIAEGDYSIEKIMKMEEKEITEIWADGTEKSIKGIILKKGNKETPVDLFKKDQYLYLIPINDNAEEVAADGAGGCTSGDIQIGFHYDIVSKTADSSDDNPKYAVSHLETAVSLPANHMKRGKFYTYTFTISLKEIKVSAAKVNDWGSVTGNFDVN
;
A
#
# COMPACT_ATOMS: atom_id res chain seq x y z
N MET A 1 3.04 -2.09 -5.35
CA MET A 1 2.71 -1.53 -4.02
C MET A 1 3.25 -2.48 -2.96
N TRP A 2 3.84 -1.96 -1.88
CA TRP A 2 4.41 -2.75 -0.79
C TRP A 2 4.42 -1.96 0.52
N ILE A 3 4.64 -2.63 1.66
CA ILE A 3 4.93 -1.95 2.93
C ILE A 3 6.45 -1.82 3.06
N ILE A 4 6.92 -0.59 3.30
CA ILE A 4 8.36 -0.30 3.40
C ILE A 4 8.89 -0.78 4.76
N GLY A 5 9.90 -1.65 4.71
CA GLY A 5 10.60 -2.14 5.90
C GLY A 5 11.57 -1.11 6.49
N GLN A 6 12.13 -1.42 7.65
CA GLN A 6 13.03 -0.52 8.36
C GLN A 6 14.27 -0.13 7.54
N LYS A 7 14.93 -1.14 6.94
CA LYS A 7 16.07 -0.97 6.05
C LYS A 7 15.65 -0.88 4.58
N GLY A 8 14.47 -1.41 4.25
CA GLY A 8 13.72 -1.22 3.00
C GLY A 8 14.53 -1.39 1.71
N GLY A 9 13.95 -0.90 0.61
CA GLY A 9 14.61 -0.74 -0.69
C GLY A 9 14.79 -2.00 -1.53
N SER A 10 14.55 -3.18 -0.97
CA SER A 10 14.56 -4.47 -1.68
C SER A 10 13.55 -4.54 -2.82
N LEU A 11 12.44 -3.80 -2.70
CA LEU A 11 11.42 -3.71 -3.72
C LEU A 11 11.45 -2.38 -4.47
N SER A 12 12.40 -1.48 -4.19
CA SER A 12 12.52 -0.24 -4.97
C SER A 12 13.03 -0.50 -6.38
N PHE A 13 12.60 0.31 -7.33
CA PHE A 13 12.98 0.23 -8.73
C PHE A 13 14.31 0.97 -8.94
N ASP A 14 14.43 2.18 -8.39
CA ASP A 14 15.71 2.89 -8.31
C ASP A 14 16.49 2.44 -7.06
N GLN A 15 17.46 1.55 -7.29
CA GLN A 15 18.35 1.07 -6.24
C GLN A 15 19.31 2.15 -5.71
N THR A 16 19.48 3.26 -6.43
CA THR A 16 20.30 4.41 -6.01
C THR A 16 19.57 5.26 -4.97
N ASN A 17 18.27 5.52 -5.20
CA ASN A 17 17.40 6.31 -4.33
C ASN A 17 16.29 5.44 -3.73
N LYS A 18 16.68 4.29 -3.19
CA LYS A 18 15.77 3.30 -2.63
C LYS A 18 14.89 3.90 -1.51
N LEU A 19 13.64 3.49 -1.47
CA LEU A 19 12.70 3.88 -0.43
C LEU A 19 12.96 3.07 0.84
N THR A 20 13.36 3.76 1.91
CA THR A 20 13.59 3.18 3.24
C THR A 20 12.70 3.87 4.27
N ASN A 21 12.45 3.20 5.41
CA ASN A 21 11.70 3.79 6.51
C ASN A 21 12.35 3.45 7.86
N GLU A 22 13.40 4.18 8.24
CA GLU A 22 14.17 3.90 9.47
C GLU A 22 13.30 3.92 10.75
N ASN A 23 12.20 4.67 10.73
CA ASN A 23 11.23 4.79 11.82
C ASN A 23 10.08 3.77 11.72
N SER A 24 10.18 2.79 10.84
CA SER A 24 9.12 1.81 10.61
C SER A 24 8.72 1.11 11.90
N LYS A 25 7.42 1.02 12.15
CA LYS A 25 6.79 0.16 13.16
C LYS A 25 5.95 -0.91 12.51
N PHE A 26 6.35 -1.37 11.32
CA PHE A 26 5.73 -2.52 10.70
C PHE A 26 6.18 -3.81 11.40
N TYR A 27 5.43 -4.19 12.43
CA TYR A 27 5.69 -5.39 13.20
C TYR A 27 5.26 -6.66 12.43
N THR A 28 6.15 -7.63 12.33
CA THR A 28 5.88 -8.98 11.79
C THR A 28 5.73 -10.02 12.88
N LYS A 29 6.15 -9.69 14.10
CA LYS A 29 5.99 -10.51 15.29
C LYS A 29 5.82 -9.61 16.52
N ALA A 30 4.87 -9.97 17.37
CA ALA A 30 4.69 -9.43 18.71
C ALA A 30 3.95 -10.50 19.52
N THR A 31 3.88 -10.34 20.84
CA THR A 31 3.17 -11.28 21.72
C THR A 31 1.85 -10.66 22.15
N TRP A 32 0.78 -11.46 22.15
CA TRP A 32 -0.49 -11.06 22.76
C TRP A 32 -0.49 -11.49 24.24
N LYS A 33 -0.68 -10.55 25.17
CA LYS A 33 -0.83 -10.83 26.61
C LYS A 33 -1.67 -9.74 27.27
N ASP A 34 -2.33 -10.07 28.38
CA ASP A 34 -3.05 -9.08 29.20
C ASP A 34 -4.00 -8.18 28.39
N LEU A 35 -4.72 -8.78 27.43
CA LEU A 35 -5.68 -8.10 26.54
C LEU A 35 -5.10 -6.97 25.66
N HIS A 36 -3.79 -6.94 25.44
CA HIS A 36 -3.14 -5.99 24.54
C HIS A 36 -1.91 -6.61 23.85
N TRP A 37 -1.32 -5.90 22.87
CA TRP A 37 -0.07 -6.33 22.25
C TRP A 37 1.12 -5.91 23.11
N ASP A 38 2.05 -6.85 23.32
CA ASP A 38 3.33 -6.62 23.96
C ASP A 38 4.43 -6.52 22.91
N TYR A 39 5.11 -5.38 22.92
CA TYR A 39 6.14 -5.03 21.96
C TYR A 39 7.57 -5.19 22.49
N GLU A 40 7.77 -5.61 23.74
CA GLU A 40 9.10 -5.74 24.36
C GLU A 40 10.06 -6.62 23.52
N ASN A 41 9.53 -7.70 22.95
CA ASN A 41 10.26 -8.63 22.07
C ASN A 41 9.71 -8.64 20.64
N ALA A 42 9.06 -7.55 20.21
CA ALA A 42 8.52 -7.47 18.86
C ALA A 42 9.62 -7.42 17.79
N THR A 43 9.29 -7.95 16.61
CA THR A 43 10.15 -7.88 15.43
C THR A 43 9.54 -6.90 14.45
N ILE A 44 10.33 -5.89 14.07
CA ILE A 44 10.02 -4.98 12.97
C ILE A 44 10.60 -5.58 11.69
N ALA A 45 9.85 -5.51 10.58
CA ALA A 45 10.36 -5.96 9.30
C ALA A 45 11.59 -5.14 8.88
N GLU A 46 12.74 -5.79 8.68
CA GLU A 46 13.90 -5.10 8.12
C GLU A 46 13.72 -4.80 6.62
N GLY A 47 13.27 -5.82 5.86
CA GLY A 47 13.04 -5.72 4.42
C GLY A 47 11.61 -5.32 4.07
N ASP A 48 11.40 -5.00 2.79
CA ASP A 48 10.07 -4.66 2.28
C ASP A 48 9.14 -5.89 2.27
N TYR A 49 7.84 -5.63 2.39
CA TYR A 49 6.81 -6.66 2.29
C TYR A 49 5.90 -6.43 1.10
N SER A 50 6.04 -7.31 0.10
CA SER A 50 5.17 -7.30 -1.07
C SER A 50 3.77 -7.73 -0.69
N ILE A 51 2.79 -6.91 -1.10
CA ILE A 51 1.36 -7.21 -0.96
C ILE A 51 0.74 -7.65 -2.29
N GLU A 52 1.55 -7.92 -3.31
CA GLU A 52 1.10 -8.27 -4.68
C GLU A 52 0.04 -9.38 -4.71
N LYS A 53 0.15 -10.38 -3.83
CA LYS A 53 -0.75 -11.55 -3.81
C LYS A 53 -2.22 -11.18 -3.59
N ILE A 54 -2.51 -10.10 -2.87
CA ILE A 54 -3.87 -9.62 -2.59
C ILE A 54 -4.31 -8.50 -3.55
N MET A 55 -3.43 -8.02 -4.43
CA MET A 55 -3.74 -6.95 -5.38
C MET A 55 -4.59 -7.44 -6.55
N LYS A 56 -5.51 -6.61 -7.02
CA LYS A 56 -6.37 -6.85 -8.19
C LYS A 56 -5.63 -6.52 -9.49
N MET A 57 -4.56 -7.25 -9.76
CA MET A 57 -3.78 -7.09 -10.99
C MET A 57 -4.64 -7.38 -12.23
N GLU A 58 -4.32 -6.72 -13.35
CA GLU A 58 -4.88 -7.06 -14.65
C GLU A 58 -4.57 -8.51 -15.02
N GLU A 59 -5.52 -9.20 -15.63
CA GLU A 59 -5.34 -10.60 -16.06
C GLU A 59 -4.29 -10.73 -17.17
N LYS A 60 -4.24 -9.73 -18.06
CA LYS A 60 -3.27 -9.67 -19.15
C LYS A 60 -2.10 -8.78 -18.74
N GLU A 61 -0.90 -9.27 -19.04
CA GLU A 61 0.31 -8.46 -18.92
C GLU A 61 0.28 -7.31 -19.93
N ILE A 62 0.90 -6.20 -19.55
CA ILE A 62 1.07 -5.02 -20.39
C ILE A 62 2.44 -5.15 -21.04
N THR A 63 2.49 -5.10 -22.37
CA THR A 63 3.75 -5.11 -23.10
C THR A 63 4.30 -3.70 -23.23
N GLU A 64 5.51 -3.49 -22.72
CA GLU A 64 6.31 -2.29 -22.92
C GLU A 64 7.40 -2.54 -23.94
N ILE A 65 7.55 -1.63 -24.90
CA ILE A 65 8.64 -1.64 -25.87
C ILE A 65 9.65 -0.57 -25.44
N TRP A 66 10.84 -1.01 -25.09
CA TRP A 66 11.91 -0.15 -24.60
C TRP A 66 12.70 0.48 -25.76
N ALA A 67 13.49 1.51 -25.47
CA ALA A 67 14.21 2.28 -26.50
C ALA A 67 15.22 1.45 -27.31
N ASP A 68 15.69 0.33 -26.76
CA ASP A 68 16.57 -0.64 -27.41
C ASP A 68 15.81 -1.67 -28.28
N GLY A 69 14.48 -1.55 -28.35
CA GLY A 69 13.61 -2.49 -29.06
C GLY A 69 13.23 -3.73 -28.25
N THR A 70 13.68 -3.86 -27.00
CA THR A 70 13.33 -4.98 -26.14
C THR A 70 11.89 -4.87 -25.67
N GLU A 71 11.16 -5.98 -25.77
CA GLU A 71 9.83 -6.12 -25.18
C GLU A 71 9.94 -6.59 -23.73
N LYS A 72 9.22 -5.94 -22.83
CA LYS A 72 9.04 -6.38 -21.44
C LYS A 72 7.55 -6.48 -21.12
N SER A 73 7.19 -7.57 -20.44
CA SER A 73 5.87 -7.69 -19.85
C SER A 73 5.88 -7.15 -18.43
N ILE A 74 4.91 -6.28 -18.11
CA ILE A 74 4.65 -5.83 -16.75
C ILE A 74 3.26 -6.26 -16.29
N LYS A 75 3.12 -6.53 -14.99
CA LYS A 75 1.82 -6.71 -14.33
C LYS A 75 1.53 -5.50 -13.47
N GLY A 76 0.30 -5.01 -13.54
CA GLY A 76 -0.13 -3.86 -12.77
C GLY A 76 -1.64 -3.72 -12.74
N ILE A 77 -2.09 -2.56 -12.29
CA ILE A 77 -3.49 -2.15 -12.28
C ILE A 77 -3.61 -0.95 -13.20
N ILE A 78 -4.52 -1.00 -14.19
CA ILE A 78 -4.67 0.10 -15.14
C ILE A 78 -5.67 1.12 -14.62
N LEU A 79 -5.19 2.34 -14.38
CA LEU A 79 -6.05 3.49 -14.09
C LEU A 79 -6.22 4.33 -15.36
N LYS A 80 -7.47 4.52 -15.79
CA LYS A 80 -7.83 5.31 -16.97
C LYS A 80 -8.38 6.67 -16.54
N LYS A 81 -8.43 7.63 -17.47
CA LYS A 81 -9.01 8.96 -17.25
C LYS A 81 -10.42 8.91 -16.64
N GLY A 82 -11.23 7.91 -17.01
CA GLY A 82 -12.58 7.71 -16.47
C GLY A 82 -12.61 7.36 -14.97
N ASN A 83 -11.50 6.89 -14.39
CA ASN A 83 -11.39 6.56 -12.98
C ASN A 83 -11.12 7.79 -12.09
N LYS A 84 -11.04 8.99 -12.66
CA LYS A 84 -10.76 10.23 -11.91
C LYS A 84 -11.78 10.49 -10.78
N GLU A 85 -13.05 10.19 -11.03
CA GLU A 85 -14.16 10.49 -10.10
C GLU A 85 -14.62 9.27 -9.29
N THR A 86 -14.19 8.06 -9.66
CA THR A 86 -14.60 6.81 -9.01
C THR A 86 -13.37 6.00 -8.64
N PRO A 87 -13.08 5.86 -7.33
CA PRO A 87 -11.96 5.06 -6.86
C PRO A 87 -11.99 3.64 -7.43
N VAL A 88 -10.82 3.12 -7.76
CA VAL A 88 -10.62 1.74 -8.19
C VAL A 88 -10.07 0.95 -7.02
N ASP A 89 -10.73 -0.16 -6.70
CA ASP A 89 -10.24 -1.07 -5.66
C ASP A 89 -8.91 -1.69 -6.09
N LEU A 90 -7.89 -1.50 -5.26
CA LEU A 90 -6.56 -2.04 -5.49
C LEU A 90 -6.43 -3.50 -5.03
N PHE A 91 -7.22 -3.92 -4.04
CA PHE A 91 -7.25 -5.31 -3.57
C PHE A 91 -8.29 -6.11 -4.35
N LYS A 92 -8.04 -7.42 -4.47
CA LYS A 92 -9.05 -8.36 -4.95
C LYS A 92 -10.27 -8.30 -4.04
N LYS A 93 -11.42 -8.67 -4.60
CA LYS A 93 -12.66 -8.77 -3.84
C LYS A 93 -12.46 -9.70 -2.63
N ASP A 94 -12.98 -9.28 -1.48
CA ASP A 94 -12.95 -10.01 -0.21
C ASP A 94 -11.53 -10.43 0.23
N GLN A 95 -10.51 -9.64 -0.14
CA GLN A 95 -9.14 -9.76 0.36
C GLN A 95 -8.79 -8.59 1.25
N TYR A 96 -8.08 -8.89 2.33
CA TYR A 96 -7.73 -7.94 3.38
C TYR A 96 -6.29 -8.16 3.84
N LEU A 97 -5.69 -7.10 4.38
CA LEU A 97 -4.37 -7.17 5.00
C LEU A 97 -4.52 -7.05 6.52
N TYR A 98 -4.05 -8.07 7.24
CA TYR A 98 -4.09 -8.13 8.69
C TYR A 98 -2.72 -7.81 9.24
N LEU A 99 -2.64 -6.76 10.04
CA LEU A 99 -1.39 -6.25 10.58
C LEU A 99 -1.46 -6.21 12.10
N ILE A 100 -0.30 -6.37 12.74
CA ILE A 100 -0.17 -6.13 14.18
C ILE A 100 -0.41 -4.62 14.42
N PRO A 101 -1.34 -4.25 15.30
CA PRO A 101 -1.59 -2.86 15.67
C PRO A 101 -0.33 -2.14 16.16
N ILE A 102 -0.37 -0.81 16.17
CA ILE A 102 0.71 0.03 16.69
C ILE A 102 0.25 0.74 17.95
N ASN A 103 1.13 0.80 18.95
CA ASN A 103 0.88 1.44 20.25
C ASN A 103 -0.40 0.91 20.95
N ASP A 104 -0.72 -0.38 20.80
CA ASP A 104 -1.79 -1.07 21.55
C ASP A 104 -1.26 -1.55 22.90
N ASN A 105 -0.89 -0.59 23.76
CA ASN A 105 -0.17 -0.83 25.01
C ASN A 105 -1.08 -0.93 26.25
N ALA A 106 -2.40 -1.05 26.06
CA ALA A 106 -3.38 -1.05 27.14
C ALA A 106 -4.56 -1.97 26.81
N GLU A 107 -5.22 -2.49 27.85
CA GLU A 107 -6.41 -3.33 27.72
C GLU A 107 -7.52 -2.64 26.93
N GLU A 108 -7.72 -1.34 27.19
CA GLU A 108 -8.67 -0.50 26.46
C GLU A 108 -8.03 0.09 25.20
N VAL A 109 -8.72 -0.06 24.07
CA VAL A 109 -8.28 0.54 22.80
C VAL A 109 -8.44 2.06 22.88
N ALA A 110 -7.38 2.79 22.55
CA ALA A 110 -7.38 4.24 22.57
C ALA A 110 -8.52 4.84 21.72
N ALA A 111 -9.22 5.83 22.28
CA ALA A 111 -10.28 6.59 21.61
C ALA A 111 -9.80 7.23 20.30
N ASP A 112 -10.72 7.49 19.37
CA ASP A 112 -10.41 8.10 18.08
C ASP A 112 -9.66 9.44 18.25
N GLY A 113 -8.61 9.63 17.46
CA GLY A 113 -7.71 10.79 17.60
C GLY A 113 -6.56 10.62 18.61
N ALA A 114 -6.48 9.51 19.35
CA ALA A 114 -5.36 9.18 20.24
C ALA A 114 -4.82 7.76 20.02
N GLY A 115 -3.58 7.48 20.44
CA GLY A 115 -2.94 6.17 20.26
C GLY A 115 -2.72 5.80 18.80
N GLY A 116 -2.43 4.54 18.48
CA GLY A 116 -2.19 4.13 17.09
C GLY A 116 -0.83 4.60 16.54
N CYS A 117 -0.67 4.58 15.22
CA CYS A 117 0.58 4.97 14.56
C CYS A 117 0.79 6.49 14.52
N THR A 118 2.04 6.95 14.57
CA THR A 118 2.44 8.30 14.19
C THR A 118 2.67 8.36 12.67
N SER A 119 2.54 9.55 12.07
CA SER A 119 2.92 9.73 10.65
C SER A 119 4.36 9.29 10.41
N GLY A 120 4.56 8.38 9.45
CA GLY A 120 5.87 7.79 9.13
C GLY A 120 6.11 6.41 9.75
N ASP A 121 5.38 6.03 10.81
CA ASP A 121 5.52 4.70 11.42
C ASP A 121 5.22 3.58 10.40
N ILE A 122 4.24 3.79 9.51
CA ILE A 122 3.97 2.91 8.37
C ILE A 122 3.99 3.73 7.09
N GLN A 123 4.76 3.26 6.12
CA GLN A 123 4.81 3.82 4.78
C GLN A 123 4.51 2.75 3.74
N ILE A 124 3.72 3.13 2.74
CA ILE A 124 3.38 2.30 1.59
C ILE A 124 4.20 2.80 0.41
N GLY A 125 4.98 1.91 -0.18
CA GLY A 125 5.73 2.18 -1.41
C GLY A 125 4.90 1.89 -2.65
N PHE A 126 5.03 2.75 -3.66
CA PHE A 126 4.36 2.63 -4.95
C PHE A 126 5.37 2.66 -6.08
N HIS A 127 5.27 1.67 -6.97
CA HIS A 127 5.71 1.77 -8.36
C HIS A 127 4.51 2.20 -9.16
N TYR A 128 4.68 3.22 -9.99
CA TYR A 128 3.61 3.62 -10.90
C TYR A 128 4.19 4.24 -12.16
N ASP A 129 3.53 3.93 -13.26
CA ASP A 129 3.89 4.42 -14.57
C ASP A 129 2.86 5.42 -15.05
N ILE A 130 3.33 6.54 -15.58
CA ILE A 130 2.48 7.53 -16.24
C ILE A 130 2.62 7.33 -17.74
N VAL A 131 1.56 6.79 -18.35
CA VAL A 131 1.51 6.52 -19.78
C VAL A 131 0.76 7.64 -20.50
N SER A 132 1.45 8.34 -21.39
CA SER A 132 0.90 9.48 -22.15
C SER A 132 0.98 9.21 -23.66
N LYS A 133 -0.11 9.45 -24.39
CA LYS A 133 -0.12 9.35 -25.86
C LYS A 133 0.86 10.38 -26.45
N THR A 134 1.74 9.98 -27.35
CA THR A 134 2.68 10.92 -27.99
C THR A 134 1.99 11.73 -29.09
N ALA A 135 2.59 12.87 -29.49
CA ALA A 135 2.00 13.75 -30.48
C ALA A 135 1.89 13.13 -31.89
N ASP A 136 2.76 12.17 -32.21
CA ASP A 136 2.81 11.44 -33.49
C ASP A 136 2.06 10.09 -33.45
N SER A 137 1.27 9.88 -32.39
CA SER A 137 0.46 8.68 -32.17
C SER A 137 -0.87 8.76 -32.94
N SER A 138 -1.23 7.70 -33.66
CA SER A 138 -2.54 7.57 -34.34
C SER A 138 -3.35 6.41 -33.76
N ASP A 139 -4.61 6.26 -34.18
CA ASP A 139 -5.44 5.15 -33.72
C ASP A 139 -5.01 3.81 -34.34
N ASP A 140 -4.48 3.84 -35.57
CA ASP A 140 -3.92 2.66 -36.26
C ASP A 140 -2.48 2.33 -35.82
N ASN A 141 -1.77 3.29 -35.22
CA ASN A 141 -0.41 3.11 -34.69
C ASN A 141 -0.25 3.88 -33.37
N PRO A 142 -0.77 3.34 -32.26
CA PRO A 142 -0.74 4.03 -30.98
C PRO A 142 0.66 4.01 -30.40
N LYS A 143 1.25 5.20 -30.27
CA LYS A 143 2.51 5.46 -29.58
C LYS A 143 2.27 6.13 -28.23
N TYR A 144 3.05 5.70 -27.24
CA TYR A 144 2.99 6.20 -25.88
C TYR A 144 4.39 6.51 -25.35
N ALA A 145 4.49 7.55 -24.54
CA ALA A 145 5.63 7.80 -23.67
C ALA A 145 5.30 7.30 -22.27
N VAL A 146 6.25 6.65 -21.64
CA VAL A 146 6.13 6.10 -20.28
C VAL A 146 7.12 6.83 -19.37
N SER A 147 6.68 7.18 -18.17
CA SER A 147 7.54 7.68 -17.10
C SER A 147 7.38 6.79 -15.88
N HIS A 148 8.48 6.15 -15.49
CA HIS A 148 8.55 5.27 -14.32
C HIS A 148 8.86 6.08 -13.08
N LEU A 149 8.04 5.95 -12.06
CA LEU A 149 8.13 6.73 -10.83
C LEU A 149 7.96 5.84 -9.60
N GLU A 150 8.60 6.29 -8.52
CA GLU A 150 8.45 5.71 -7.20
C GLU A 150 8.09 6.77 -6.18
N THR A 151 7.26 6.39 -5.21
CA THR A 151 6.98 7.25 -4.07
C THR A 151 6.57 6.45 -2.84
N ALA A 152 6.80 7.04 -1.67
CA ALA A 152 6.38 6.52 -0.38
C ALA A 152 5.27 7.39 0.19
N VAL A 153 4.21 6.77 0.69
CA VAL A 153 3.10 7.45 1.33
C VAL A 153 2.96 6.97 2.77
N SER A 154 3.10 7.90 3.71
CA SER A 154 2.85 7.64 5.13
C SER A 154 1.35 7.45 5.37
N LEU A 155 0.99 6.45 6.18
CA LEU A 155 -0.38 6.34 6.68
C LEU A 155 -0.68 7.47 7.68
N PRO A 156 -1.96 7.89 7.80
CA PRO A 156 -2.35 8.96 8.73
C PRO A 156 -2.03 8.60 10.18
N ALA A 157 -1.75 9.63 10.99
CA ALA A 157 -1.56 9.45 12.42
C ALA A 157 -2.87 8.93 13.09
N ASN A 158 -2.71 8.27 14.23
CA ASN A 158 -3.77 7.67 15.02
C ASN A 158 -4.53 6.52 14.35
N HIS A 159 -3.95 5.91 13.32
CA HIS A 159 -4.49 4.72 12.66
C HIS A 159 -3.83 3.44 13.18
N MET A 160 -4.06 2.29 12.52
CA MET A 160 -3.42 1.01 12.86
C MET A 160 -3.71 0.53 14.30
N LYS A 161 -4.89 0.88 14.82
CA LYS A 161 -5.37 0.41 16.13
C LYS A 161 -5.97 -0.99 16.07
N ARG A 162 -5.92 -1.70 17.19
CA ARG A 162 -6.62 -2.97 17.40
C ARG A 162 -8.12 -2.79 17.19
N GLY A 163 -8.76 -3.80 16.59
CA GLY A 163 -10.21 -3.82 16.45
C GLY A 163 -10.76 -2.75 15.50
N LYS A 164 -9.94 -2.25 14.56
CA LYS A 164 -10.38 -1.26 13.55
C LYS A 164 -10.08 -1.76 12.14
N PHE A 165 -10.97 -1.41 11.21
CA PHE A 165 -10.84 -1.63 9.78
C PHE A 165 -10.61 -0.30 9.08
N TYR A 166 -9.61 -0.25 8.19
CA TYR A 166 -9.20 0.95 7.49
C TYR A 166 -9.34 0.78 5.98
N THR A 167 -10.05 1.70 5.32
CA THR A 167 -10.04 1.82 3.86
C THR A 167 -9.35 3.12 3.49
N TYR A 168 -8.22 3.02 2.80
CA TYR A 168 -7.46 4.17 2.30
C TYR A 168 -7.77 4.44 0.83
N THR A 169 -8.10 5.68 0.51
CA THR A 169 -8.18 6.17 -0.85
C THR A 169 -6.93 6.99 -1.14
N PHE A 170 -6.22 6.61 -2.19
CA PHE A 170 -5.04 7.32 -2.66
C PHE A 170 -5.39 8.14 -3.90
N THR A 171 -4.93 9.39 -3.95
CA THR A 171 -4.96 10.18 -5.16
C THR A 171 -3.58 10.19 -5.78
N ILE A 172 -3.50 9.72 -7.02
CA ILE A 172 -2.27 9.69 -7.82
C ILE A 172 -2.30 10.90 -8.77
N SER A 173 -1.24 11.70 -8.73
CA SER A 173 -1.05 12.84 -9.63
C SER A 173 0.32 12.75 -10.31
N LEU A 174 0.58 13.65 -11.27
CA LEU A 174 1.89 13.74 -11.91
C LEU A 174 3.03 14.09 -10.94
N LYS A 175 2.73 14.66 -9.76
CA LYS A 175 3.72 15.19 -8.82
C LYS A 175 3.86 14.40 -7.52
N GLU A 176 2.75 13.82 -7.05
CA GLU A 176 2.69 13.11 -5.78
C GLU A 176 1.59 12.04 -5.78
N ILE A 177 1.77 11.03 -4.91
CA ILE A 177 0.67 10.19 -4.43
C ILE A 177 0.43 10.57 -2.97
N LYS A 178 -0.84 10.71 -2.57
CA LYS A 178 -1.22 10.96 -1.18
C LYS A 178 -2.45 10.19 -0.77
N VAL A 179 -2.59 9.95 0.53
CA VAL A 179 -3.87 9.54 1.12
C VAL A 179 -4.81 10.74 1.05
N SER A 180 -5.85 10.65 0.22
CA SER A 180 -6.84 11.71 0.06
C SER A 180 -8.07 11.52 0.93
N ALA A 181 -8.36 10.27 1.32
CA ALA A 181 -9.37 9.95 2.30
C ALA A 181 -8.99 8.66 3.04
N ALA A 182 -9.46 8.55 4.27
CA ALA A 182 -9.42 7.31 5.02
C ALA A 182 -10.74 7.11 5.75
N LYS A 183 -11.33 5.92 5.60
CA LYS A 183 -12.51 5.50 6.36
C LYS A 183 -12.04 4.55 7.44
N VAL A 184 -12.40 4.86 8.68
CA VAL A 184 -12.12 4.02 9.85
C VAL A 184 -13.44 3.49 10.36
N ASN A 185 -13.56 2.18 10.45
CA ASN A 185 -14.72 1.50 11.01
C ASN A 185 -14.27 0.56 12.12
N ASP A 186 -15.18 0.17 13.00
CA ASP A 186 -14.91 -0.92 13.93
C ASP A 186 -14.75 -2.24 13.17
N TRP A 187 -13.72 -2.99 13.56
CA TRP A 187 -13.51 -4.34 13.06
C TRP A 187 -14.50 -5.26 13.76
N GLY A 188 -15.51 -5.72 13.02
CA GLY A 188 -16.53 -6.59 13.56
C GLY A 188 -17.60 -5.83 14.35
N SER A 189 -18.66 -5.43 13.64
CA SER A 189 -20.01 -5.26 14.21
C SER A 189 -20.96 -6.25 13.55
N VAL A 190 -20.49 -7.47 13.30
CA VAL A 190 -21.31 -8.52 12.67
C VAL A 190 -21.72 -9.53 13.74
N THR A 191 -22.99 -9.51 14.11
CA THR A 191 -23.64 -10.64 14.81
C THR A 191 -23.68 -11.85 13.87
N GLY A 192 -22.89 -12.89 14.15
CA GLY A 192 -22.88 -14.17 13.42
C GLY A 192 -21.60 -14.99 13.63
N ASN A 193 -21.69 -16.32 13.56
CA ASN A 193 -20.54 -17.22 13.71
C ASN A 193 -19.59 -17.10 12.51
N PHE A 194 -18.29 -17.02 12.78
CA PHE A 194 -17.23 -17.22 11.79
C PHE A 194 -16.54 -18.54 12.07
N ASP A 195 -16.53 -19.45 11.09
CA ASP A 195 -15.53 -20.51 11.04
C ASP A 195 -14.27 -19.91 10.43
N VAL A 196 -13.19 -19.91 11.22
CA VAL A 196 -11.86 -19.50 10.76
C VAL A 196 -11.17 -20.77 10.27
N ASN A 197 -10.97 -20.88 8.94
CA ASN A 197 -10.14 -21.92 8.33
C ASN A 197 -8.69 -21.45 8.23
#